data_AF-A0A3A5VXC1-F1
#
_entry.id   AF-A0A3A5VXC1-F1
#
_cell.length_a   1.000
_cell.length_b   1.000
_cell.length_c   1.000
_cell.angle_alpha   90.00
_cell.angle_beta   90.00
_cell.angle_gamma   90.00
#
_symmetry.space_group_name_H-M   'P 1'
#
loop_
_entity.id
_entity.type
_entity.pdbx_description
1 polymer ?
#
loop_
_entity_poly.entity_id
_entity_poly.type
_entity_poly.pdbx_seq_one_letter_code
_entity_poly.pdbx_strand_id
1 'polypeptide(L)'
;MVKVGIDDVAIHFPRLYMDMRDFAEMRGADYGKLNKGLGLEAMAIPDVHEDTATMGAMAVMRLIDRNGLDPRTIGRMYLGTESALDGAKPTATYILDMLTQRYQDRFGEDCFRNCDVVDMTFACIGAVDALHTTLDWAARSTPEDERVGVVIFSDNAKYDLESSGEYTQGAGGGALLVRQNPRLLEIPDCWGVSTTPVHDFFKPRRNVSLRSVITNVMQLAQETGQSLKNGIVERMVKHLPESTVRRLGIFAHGEESVNVHRDEPVFDGQFSNRCYQQAVRQAFYNFSERAIKQKRWDPELDTRFTQQWSRIIMHLPYAFQAKRMFPDVFRHDRINTDMWPKVAEQIGEQPAKPSSDDPEALIAWEKEMDGYRRSISKTPEYLQFHKERIEKGQRASSLIGNQYTGSIFLALMSTFESDLEDNSSLEGELFGLCGYGSGAKAKVFEGKVAPKWREVVARWQLFERLAGRVAIDEITYENLHKGLQENSVVPPRGEFALVNISEEGNDEGARTYKWISQ
;
A
#
# COMPACT_ATOMS: atom_id res chain seq x y z
N MET A 1 -23.30 6.88 22.28
CA MET A 1 -22.50 7.43 21.17
C MET A 1 -22.72 6.53 19.97
N VAL A 2 -22.92 7.09 18.79
CA VAL A 2 -23.15 6.26 17.58
C VAL A 2 -21.85 5.59 17.18
N LYS A 3 -21.88 4.28 16.97
CA LYS A 3 -20.70 3.47 16.64
C LYS A 3 -20.52 3.46 15.13
N VAL A 4 -19.33 3.81 14.66
CA VAL A 4 -19.00 3.84 13.23
C VAL A 4 -17.72 3.04 13.03
N GLY A 5 -17.60 2.37 11.89
CA GLY A 5 -16.40 1.61 11.61
C GLY A 5 -16.49 0.79 10.34
N ILE A 6 -15.63 -0.22 10.26
CA ILE A 6 -15.54 -1.15 9.14
C ILE A 6 -16.53 -2.29 9.39
N ASP A 7 -17.48 -2.45 8.48
CA ASP A 7 -18.49 -3.50 8.53
C ASP A 7 -18.05 -4.78 7.81
N ASP A 8 -17.32 -4.64 6.70
CA ASP A 8 -16.72 -5.75 5.95
C ASP A 8 -15.51 -5.25 5.13
N VAL A 9 -14.61 -6.17 4.74
CA VAL A 9 -13.43 -5.91 3.92
C VAL A 9 -13.34 -6.94 2.79
N ALA A 10 -13.15 -6.47 1.56
CA ALA A 10 -12.84 -7.32 0.41
C ALA A 10 -11.45 -6.98 -0.13
N ILE A 11 -10.67 -7.99 -0.51
CA ILE A 11 -9.40 -7.82 -1.24
C ILE A 11 -9.43 -8.69 -2.50
N HIS A 12 -8.92 -8.12 -3.57
CA HIS A 12 -8.54 -8.77 -4.81
C HIS A 12 -7.04 -8.61 -5.03
N PHE A 13 -6.40 -9.64 -5.55
CA PHE A 13 -4.98 -9.64 -5.90
C PHE A 13 -4.83 -10.38 -7.23
N PRO A 14 -3.80 -10.04 -8.01
CA PRO A 14 -3.53 -10.73 -9.26
C PRO A 14 -3.44 -12.24 -9.09
N ARG A 15 -3.87 -12.95 -10.13
CA ARG A 15 -3.78 -14.42 -10.17
C ARG A 15 -2.34 -14.90 -10.34
N LEU A 16 -1.45 -14.06 -10.84
CA LEU A 16 -0.06 -14.39 -11.07
C LEU A 16 0.81 -14.02 -9.87
N TYR A 17 1.84 -14.81 -9.62
CA TYR A 17 2.88 -14.48 -8.66
C TYR A 17 4.26 -14.99 -9.09
N MET A 18 5.31 -14.28 -8.68
CA MET A 18 6.69 -14.76 -8.77
C MET A 18 7.08 -15.40 -7.42
N ASP A 19 7.55 -16.65 -7.45
CA ASP A 19 8.07 -17.33 -6.26
C ASP A 19 9.40 -16.70 -5.82
N MET A 20 9.57 -16.46 -4.52
CA MET A 20 10.75 -15.76 -4.01
C MET A 20 12.03 -16.59 -4.09
N ARG A 21 11.93 -17.93 -4.13
CA ARG A 21 13.07 -18.81 -4.37
C ARG A 21 13.56 -18.67 -5.80
N ASP A 22 12.63 -18.76 -6.75
CA ASP A 22 12.94 -18.65 -8.18
C ASP A 22 13.47 -17.24 -8.50
N PHE A 23 12.88 -16.20 -7.88
CA PHE A 23 13.39 -14.84 -7.98
C PHE A 23 14.82 -14.71 -7.44
N ALA A 24 15.10 -15.33 -6.30
CA ALA A 24 16.44 -15.29 -5.71
C ALA A 24 17.47 -15.99 -6.61
N GLU A 25 17.11 -17.11 -7.24
CA GLU A 25 17.95 -17.78 -8.22
C GLU A 25 18.19 -16.90 -9.46
N MET A 26 17.12 -16.36 -10.05
CA MET A 26 17.14 -15.45 -11.20
C MET A 26 18.07 -14.24 -10.97
N ARG A 27 18.06 -13.64 -9.78
CA ARG A 27 18.89 -12.46 -9.43
C ARG A 27 20.22 -12.81 -8.74
N GLY A 28 20.54 -14.09 -8.54
CA GLY A 28 21.73 -14.50 -7.77
C GLY A 28 21.73 -14.00 -6.32
N ALA A 29 20.55 -13.82 -5.72
CA ALA A 29 20.36 -13.33 -4.36
C ALA A 29 20.29 -14.48 -3.33
N ASP A 30 20.59 -14.17 -2.05
CA ASP A 30 20.45 -15.13 -0.96
C ASP A 30 18.97 -15.29 -0.56
N TYR A 31 18.36 -16.41 -0.96
CA TYR A 31 16.99 -16.77 -0.57
C TYR A 31 16.78 -16.76 0.95
N GLY A 32 17.77 -17.19 1.73
CA GLY A 32 17.72 -17.17 3.20
C GLY A 32 17.58 -15.74 3.74
N LYS A 33 18.26 -14.77 3.12
CA LYS A 33 18.13 -13.35 3.47
C LYS A 33 16.75 -12.79 3.13
N LEU A 34 16.18 -13.14 1.98
CA LEU A 34 14.85 -12.67 1.56
C LEU A 34 13.74 -13.32 2.40
N ASN A 35 13.76 -14.65 2.52
CA ASN A 35 12.74 -15.38 3.25
C ASN A 35 12.85 -15.21 4.77
N LYS A 36 14.01 -15.49 5.39
CA LYS A 36 14.15 -15.42 6.85
C LYS A 36 14.39 -14.01 7.38
N GLY A 37 14.97 -13.13 6.56
CA GLY A 37 15.29 -11.76 6.95
C GLY A 37 14.14 -10.77 6.69
N LEU A 38 13.40 -10.95 5.60
CA LEU A 38 12.30 -10.04 5.19
C LEU A 38 10.92 -10.71 5.21
N GLY A 39 10.84 -12.03 5.34
CA GLY A 39 9.57 -12.76 5.38
C GLY A 39 8.92 -12.91 4.01
N LEU A 40 9.71 -12.94 2.93
CA LEU A 40 9.20 -12.97 1.57
C LEU A 40 9.09 -14.42 1.06
N GLU A 41 7.91 -14.78 0.55
CA GLU A 41 7.62 -16.09 -0.06
C GLU A 41 7.20 -15.95 -1.51
N ALA A 42 6.39 -14.94 -1.84
CA ALA A 42 5.97 -14.64 -3.20
C ALA A 42 5.63 -13.15 -3.36
N MET A 43 5.68 -12.66 -4.61
CA MET A 43 5.19 -11.32 -4.97
C MET A 43 4.12 -11.42 -6.06
N ALA A 44 2.98 -10.75 -5.86
CA ALA A 44 1.87 -10.73 -6.81
C ALA A 44 2.18 -9.79 -7.98
N ILE A 45 1.91 -10.25 -9.21
CA ILE A 45 2.22 -9.52 -10.45
C ILE A 45 0.93 -9.37 -11.26
N PRO A 46 0.48 -8.16 -11.61
CA PRO A 46 -0.67 -7.98 -12.50
C PRO A 46 -0.42 -8.61 -13.86
N ASP A 47 -1.44 -9.28 -14.42
CA ASP A 47 -1.45 -9.66 -15.83
C ASP A 47 -1.71 -8.43 -16.73
N VAL A 48 -1.57 -8.55 -18.04
CA VAL A 48 -1.65 -7.43 -19.02
C VAL A 48 -3.00 -6.70 -18.99
N HIS A 49 -4.08 -7.38 -18.60
CA HIS A 49 -5.43 -6.85 -18.54
C HIS A 49 -5.77 -6.27 -17.16
N GLU A 50 -4.86 -6.35 -16.20
CA GLU A 50 -5.05 -5.91 -14.82
C GLU A 50 -4.31 -4.60 -14.56
N ASP A 51 -4.97 -3.65 -13.91
CA ASP A 51 -4.37 -2.41 -13.43
C ASP A 51 -5.01 -1.94 -12.12
N THR A 52 -4.60 -0.78 -11.63
CA THR A 52 -5.13 -0.17 -10.39
C THR A 52 -6.67 -0.12 -10.40
N ALA A 53 -7.29 0.18 -11.54
CA ALA A 53 -8.74 0.30 -11.62
C ALA A 53 -9.42 -1.07 -11.61
N THR A 54 -8.94 -2.05 -12.40
CA THR A 54 -9.58 -3.38 -12.43
C THR A 54 -9.53 -4.06 -11.07
N MET A 55 -8.37 -4.01 -10.39
CA MET A 55 -8.19 -4.61 -9.07
C MET A 55 -9.11 -3.96 -8.02
N GLY A 56 -9.22 -2.62 -8.04
CA GLY A 56 -10.15 -1.88 -7.20
C GLY A 56 -11.62 -2.24 -7.47
N ALA A 57 -12.02 -2.30 -8.74
CA ALA A 57 -13.38 -2.66 -9.15
C ALA A 57 -13.74 -4.11 -8.74
N MET A 58 -12.83 -5.06 -8.88
CA MET A 58 -13.04 -6.44 -8.45
C MET A 58 -13.25 -6.55 -6.94
N ALA A 59 -12.52 -5.76 -6.14
CA ALA A 59 -12.73 -5.72 -4.70
C ALA A 59 -14.08 -5.12 -4.31
N VAL A 60 -14.48 -4.00 -4.93
CA VAL A 60 -15.79 -3.36 -4.66
C VAL A 60 -16.93 -4.27 -5.11
N MET A 61 -16.81 -4.94 -6.26
CA MET A 61 -17.80 -5.90 -6.73
C MET A 61 -17.99 -7.02 -5.70
N ARG A 62 -16.89 -7.63 -5.22
CA ARG A 62 -16.94 -8.67 -4.19
C ARG A 62 -17.62 -8.17 -2.91
N LEU A 63 -17.35 -6.92 -2.51
CA LEU A 63 -17.94 -6.31 -1.33
C LEU A 63 -19.46 -6.10 -1.49
N ILE A 64 -19.90 -5.59 -2.64
CA ILE A 64 -21.32 -5.37 -2.97
C ILE A 64 -22.07 -6.70 -3.02
N ASP A 65 -21.58 -7.66 -3.82
CA ASP A 65 -22.23 -8.95 -4.01
C ASP A 65 -22.33 -9.75 -2.70
N ARG A 66 -21.24 -9.81 -1.92
CA ARG A 66 -21.20 -10.56 -0.66
C ARG A 66 -22.11 -10.00 0.43
N ASN A 67 -22.41 -8.69 0.38
CA ASN A 67 -23.26 -8.03 1.36
C ASN A 67 -24.65 -7.68 0.82
N GLY A 68 -24.96 -8.03 -0.43
CA GLY A 68 -26.25 -7.73 -1.06
C GLY A 68 -26.56 -6.23 -1.08
N LEU A 69 -25.55 -5.39 -1.29
CA LEU A 69 -25.73 -3.93 -1.29
C LEU A 69 -26.50 -3.48 -2.53
N ASP A 70 -27.34 -2.47 -2.35
CA ASP A 70 -27.91 -1.71 -3.46
C ASP A 70 -26.90 -0.61 -3.86
N PRO A 71 -26.36 -0.62 -5.09
CA PRO A 71 -25.48 0.43 -5.59
C PRO A 71 -25.98 1.86 -5.34
N ARG A 72 -27.30 2.07 -5.43
CA ARG A 72 -27.94 3.39 -5.32
C ARG A 72 -27.88 3.97 -3.92
N THR A 73 -27.63 3.13 -2.91
CA THR A 73 -27.50 3.56 -1.50
C THR A 73 -26.06 3.84 -1.09
N ILE A 74 -25.09 3.59 -1.97
CA ILE A 74 -23.68 3.91 -1.69
C ILE A 74 -23.47 5.38 -1.99
N GLY A 75 -23.32 6.18 -0.92
CA GLY A 75 -23.18 7.63 -1.05
C GLY A 75 -21.76 8.09 -1.37
N ARG A 76 -20.76 7.22 -1.15
CA ARG A 76 -19.34 7.58 -1.33
C ARG A 76 -18.46 6.38 -1.69
N MET A 77 -17.54 6.58 -2.65
CA MET A 77 -16.44 5.66 -2.98
C MET A 77 -15.13 6.45 -3.10
N TYR A 78 -14.32 6.48 -2.04
CA TYR A 78 -13.03 7.20 -2.05
C TYR A 78 -11.88 6.21 -2.23
N LEU A 79 -10.99 6.47 -3.18
CA LEU A 79 -9.84 5.62 -3.50
C LEU A 79 -8.56 6.19 -2.89
N GLY A 80 -7.93 5.47 -1.97
CA GLY A 80 -6.53 5.68 -1.65
C GLY A 80 -5.64 4.99 -2.67
N THR A 81 -4.78 5.72 -3.36
CA THR A 81 -3.81 5.12 -4.30
C THR A 81 -2.60 6.03 -4.49
N GLU A 82 -1.44 5.42 -4.73
CA GLU A 82 -0.24 6.07 -5.26
C GLU A 82 0.16 5.52 -6.65
N SER A 83 -0.78 4.81 -7.28
CA SER A 83 -0.70 4.20 -8.61
C SER A 83 -1.83 4.71 -9.52
N ALA A 84 -2.15 6.00 -9.39
CA ALA A 84 -3.21 6.65 -10.16
C ALA A 84 -2.92 6.57 -11.65
N LEU A 85 -3.96 6.29 -12.45
CA LEU A 85 -3.83 6.05 -13.89
C LEU A 85 -3.75 7.33 -14.72
N ASP A 86 -4.11 8.47 -14.12
CA ASP A 86 -4.20 9.76 -14.79
C ASP A 86 -3.82 10.90 -13.81
N GLY A 87 -3.29 12.01 -14.33
CA GLY A 87 -2.87 13.15 -13.53
C GLY A 87 -3.99 14.09 -13.08
N ALA A 88 -5.21 13.92 -13.60
CA ALA A 88 -6.38 14.74 -13.31
C ALA A 88 -7.68 13.94 -13.17
N LYS A 89 -7.94 12.96 -14.05
CA LYS A 89 -9.14 12.11 -13.98
C LYS A 89 -8.99 11.08 -12.84
N PRO A 90 -9.87 11.08 -11.81
CA PRO A 90 -9.72 10.12 -10.71
C PRO A 90 -9.89 8.68 -11.21
N THR A 91 -8.99 7.80 -10.77
CA THR A 91 -9.02 6.36 -11.05
C THR A 91 -10.33 5.74 -10.55
N ALA A 92 -10.89 6.26 -9.45
CA ALA A 92 -12.21 5.88 -8.95
C ALA A 92 -13.33 6.01 -9.99
N THR A 93 -13.20 6.90 -10.99
CA THR A 93 -14.21 7.04 -12.06
C THR A 93 -14.19 5.86 -13.04
N TYR A 94 -13.03 5.25 -13.30
CA TYR A 94 -12.97 4.01 -14.09
C TYR A 94 -13.57 2.83 -13.32
N ILE A 95 -13.36 2.78 -12.00
CA ILE A 95 -14.00 1.80 -11.12
C ILE A 95 -15.52 1.94 -11.18
N LEU A 96 -16.03 3.16 -11.06
CA LEU A 96 -17.47 3.44 -11.12
C LEU A 96 -18.08 3.03 -12.46
N ASP A 97 -17.38 3.28 -13.58
CA ASP A 97 -17.82 2.84 -14.91
C ASP A 97 -17.95 1.31 -14.99
N MET A 98 -16.90 0.57 -14.61
CA MET A 98 -16.91 -0.90 -14.57
C MET A 98 -18.04 -1.46 -13.69
N LEU A 99 -18.22 -0.90 -12.50
CA LEU A 99 -19.31 -1.33 -11.60
C LEU A 99 -20.68 -1.00 -12.21
N THR A 100 -20.84 0.15 -12.87
CA THR A 100 -22.08 0.51 -13.57
C THR A 100 -22.38 -0.52 -14.66
N GLN A 101 -21.40 -0.88 -15.50
CA GLN A 101 -21.55 -1.94 -16.51
C GLN A 101 -22.07 -3.25 -15.90
N ARG A 102 -21.58 -3.63 -14.71
CA ARG A 102 -21.91 -4.88 -14.02
C ARG A 102 -23.30 -4.88 -13.36
N TYR A 103 -23.83 -3.73 -12.97
CA TYR A 103 -25.04 -3.62 -12.15
C TYR A 103 -26.21 -2.91 -12.83
N GLN A 104 -26.00 -2.23 -13.97
CA GLN A 104 -27.02 -1.44 -14.66
C GLN A 104 -28.28 -2.25 -15.05
N ASP A 105 -28.13 -3.51 -15.48
CA ASP A 105 -29.27 -4.34 -15.87
C ASP A 105 -30.25 -4.60 -14.71
N ARG A 106 -29.74 -4.58 -13.47
CA ARG A 106 -30.52 -4.84 -12.25
C ARG A 106 -30.97 -3.57 -11.55
N PHE A 107 -30.15 -2.52 -11.56
CA PHE A 107 -30.36 -1.32 -10.74
C PHE A 107 -30.54 -0.02 -11.55
N GLY A 108 -30.43 -0.09 -12.88
CA GLY A 108 -30.51 1.04 -13.82
C GLY A 108 -29.15 1.61 -14.22
N GLU A 109 -29.07 2.23 -15.39
CA GLU A 109 -27.85 2.84 -15.95
C GLU A 109 -27.22 3.91 -15.04
N ASP A 110 -28.04 4.57 -14.21
CA ASP A 110 -27.61 5.60 -13.26
C ASP A 110 -27.39 5.08 -11.83
N CYS A 111 -27.19 3.77 -11.64
CA CYS A 111 -27.15 3.16 -10.30
C CYS A 111 -26.04 3.66 -9.37
N PHE A 112 -25.00 4.33 -9.88
CA PHE A 112 -23.95 5.02 -9.11
C PHE A 112 -23.91 6.53 -9.30
N ARG A 113 -24.90 7.14 -9.98
CA ARG A 113 -24.87 8.56 -10.38
C ARG A 113 -24.70 9.52 -9.21
N ASN A 114 -25.23 9.17 -8.03
CA ASN A 114 -25.18 9.98 -6.81
C ASN A 114 -24.11 9.50 -5.81
N CYS A 115 -23.14 8.70 -6.25
CA CYS A 115 -22.01 8.28 -5.44
C CYS A 115 -20.86 9.28 -5.59
N ASP A 116 -20.45 9.90 -4.48
CA ASP A 116 -19.32 10.85 -4.44
C ASP A 116 -17.98 10.08 -4.55
N VAL A 117 -17.11 10.46 -5.50
CA VAL A 117 -15.84 9.75 -5.77
C VAL A 117 -14.65 10.70 -5.89
N VAL A 118 -13.52 10.30 -5.31
CA VAL A 118 -12.25 11.02 -5.42
C VAL A 118 -11.08 10.07 -5.15
N ASP A 119 -9.91 10.39 -5.71
CA ASP A 119 -8.64 9.75 -5.38
C ASP A 119 -7.91 10.56 -4.30
N MET A 120 -7.35 9.88 -3.31
CA MET A 120 -6.54 10.45 -2.22
C MET A 120 -5.13 9.88 -2.28
N THR A 121 -4.16 10.75 -2.57
CA THR A 121 -2.75 10.35 -2.70
C THR A 121 -1.91 10.95 -1.57
N PHE A 122 -1.33 10.06 -0.77
CA PHE A 122 -0.18 10.34 0.10
C PHE A 122 0.53 9.00 0.32
N ALA A 123 1.34 8.59 -0.66
CA ALA A 123 2.00 7.28 -0.66
C ALA A 123 1.08 6.16 -0.11
N CYS A 124 1.61 5.27 0.73
CA CYS A 124 0.89 4.14 1.28
C CYS A 124 -0.16 4.49 2.37
N ILE A 125 -0.35 5.76 2.75
CA ILE A 125 -1.35 6.13 3.78
C ILE A 125 -2.66 6.68 3.21
N GLY A 126 -2.74 6.89 1.88
CA GLY A 126 -3.91 7.50 1.23
C GLY A 126 -5.24 6.84 1.60
N ALA A 127 -5.28 5.50 1.69
CA ALA A 127 -6.50 4.78 2.05
C ALA A 127 -6.88 4.91 3.54
N VAL A 128 -5.91 5.16 4.43
CA VAL A 128 -6.19 5.49 5.84
C VAL A 128 -6.75 6.91 5.97
N ASP A 129 -6.29 7.84 5.13
CA ASP A 129 -6.89 9.19 5.04
C ASP A 129 -8.33 9.12 4.52
N ALA A 130 -8.58 8.29 3.49
CA ALA A 130 -9.92 8.03 2.96
C ALA A 130 -10.84 7.34 3.99
N LEU A 131 -10.31 6.39 4.77
CA LEU A 131 -11.02 5.77 5.90
C LEU A 131 -11.44 6.81 6.93
N HIS A 132 -10.50 7.62 7.42
CA HIS A 132 -10.78 8.62 8.45
C HIS A 132 -11.89 9.59 8.01
N THR A 133 -11.79 10.15 6.80
CA THR A 133 -12.82 11.08 6.29
C THR A 133 -14.16 10.39 6.01
N THR A 134 -14.16 9.12 5.63
CA THR A 134 -15.40 8.36 5.43
C THR A 134 -16.07 8.01 6.76
N LEU A 135 -15.31 7.72 7.83
CA LEU A 135 -15.83 7.55 9.18
C LEU A 135 -16.54 8.82 9.67
N ASP A 136 -15.93 9.99 9.49
CA ASP A 136 -16.52 11.29 9.87
C ASP A 136 -17.82 11.58 9.12
N TRP A 137 -17.87 11.22 7.84
CA TRP A 137 -19.07 11.36 7.02
C TRP A 137 -20.18 10.38 7.43
N ALA A 138 -19.84 9.11 7.67
CA ALA A 138 -20.78 8.07 8.10
C ALA A 138 -21.30 8.30 9.52
N ALA A 139 -20.52 8.95 10.40
CA ALA A 139 -20.94 9.36 11.74
C ALA A 139 -22.15 10.30 11.74
N ARG A 140 -22.39 11.00 10.62
CA ARG A 140 -23.53 11.90 10.44
C ARG A 140 -24.77 11.23 9.86
N SER A 141 -24.79 9.89 9.72
CA SER A 141 -26.00 9.19 9.27
C SER A 141 -27.17 9.42 10.24
N THR A 142 -28.37 9.49 9.67
CA THR A 142 -29.65 9.56 10.41
C THR A 142 -30.56 8.43 9.92
N PRO A 143 -31.66 8.11 10.63
CA PRO A 143 -32.63 7.11 10.15
C PRO A 143 -33.19 7.41 8.75
N GLU A 144 -33.27 8.68 8.37
CA GLU A 144 -33.79 9.13 7.07
C GLU A 144 -32.70 9.33 5.99
N ASP A 145 -31.43 9.37 6.39
CA ASP A 145 -30.24 9.57 5.54
C ASP A 145 -29.12 8.63 6.02
N GLU A 146 -29.25 7.34 5.70
CA GLU A 146 -28.22 6.34 6.02
C GLU A 146 -27.02 6.52 5.10
N ARG A 147 -25.85 6.77 5.68
CA ARG A 147 -24.62 7.03 4.92
C ARG A 147 -23.73 5.79 4.92
N VAL A 148 -23.77 5.08 3.80
CA VAL A 148 -22.90 3.94 3.53
C VAL A 148 -21.77 4.37 2.59
N GLY A 149 -20.54 4.19 3.04
CA GLY A 149 -19.34 4.53 2.30
C GLY A 149 -18.51 3.31 1.96
N VAL A 150 -17.77 3.39 0.86
CA VAL A 150 -16.77 2.40 0.49
C VAL A 150 -15.43 3.11 0.36
N VAL A 151 -14.42 2.61 1.07
CA VAL A 151 -13.05 3.08 0.90
C VAL A 151 -12.29 2.06 0.09
N ILE A 152 -11.85 2.47 -1.08
CA ILE A 152 -11.10 1.65 -2.01
C ILE A 152 -9.61 1.90 -1.75
N PHE A 153 -8.82 0.85 -1.85
CA PHE A 153 -7.37 0.94 -1.94
C PHE A 153 -6.92 0.08 -3.10
N SER A 154 -6.02 0.55 -3.95
CA SER A 154 -5.52 -0.26 -5.05
C SER A 154 -4.21 0.29 -5.54
N ASP A 155 -3.23 -0.59 -5.72
CA ASP A 155 -1.89 -0.21 -6.13
C ASP A 155 -1.17 -1.34 -6.86
N ASN A 156 -0.25 -0.93 -7.73
CA ASN A 156 0.80 -1.78 -8.29
C ASN A 156 2.15 -1.25 -7.77
N ALA A 157 2.70 -1.92 -6.77
CA ALA A 157 3.99 -1.55 -6.19
C ALA A 157 5.13 -2.05 -7.08
N LYS A 158 5.59 -1.16 -7.96
CA LYS A 158 6.62 -1.44 -8.96
C LYS A 158 7.92 -0.69 -8.66
N TYR A 159 9.04 -1.40 -8.74
CA TYR A 159 10.38 -0.87 -8.57
C TYR A 159 11.22 -1.17 -9.80
N ASP A 160 12.34 -0.46 -9.97
CA ASP A 160 13.27 -0.75 -11.06
C ASP A 160 13.77 -2.21 -10.95
N LEU A 161 13.88 -2.89 -12.09
CA LEU A 161 14.52 -4.21 -12.15
C LEU A 161 15.94 -4.13 -11.58
N GLU A 162 16.35 -5.17 -10.87
CA GLU A 162 17.65 -5.30 -10.19
C GLU A 162 17.89 -4.28 -9.06
N SER A 163 16.89 -3.45 -8.74
CA SER A 163 16.98 -2.53 -7.62
C SER A 163 16.83 -3.24 -6.28
N SER A 164 17.30 -2.58 -5.22
CA SER A 164 17.13 -3.06 -3.84
C SER A 164 15.67 -3.13 -3.36
N GLY A 165 14.70 -2.65 -4.16
CA GLY A 165 13.26 -2.69 -3.89
C GLY A 165 12.50 -3.71 -4.71
N GLU A 166 13.12 -4.32 -5.74
CA GLU A 166 12.43 -5.22 -6.68
C GLU A 166 11.76 -6.41 -5.97
N TYR A 167 12.44 -7.05 -5.02
CA TYR A 167 11.88 -8.17 -4.25
C TYR A 167 10.79 -7.76 -3.24
N THR A 168 10.52 -6.47 -3.07
CA THR A 168 9.44 -5.97 -2.20
C THR A 168 8.19 -5.55 -2.97
N GLN A 169 8.17 -5.75 -4.29
CA GLN A 169 7.03 -5.48 -5.14
C GLN A 169 5.80 -6.29 -4.74
N GLY A 170 4.64 -5.87 -5.22
CA GLY A 170 3.38 -6.55 -5.05
C GLY A 170 2.25 -5.75 -5.66
N ALA A 171 1.06 -6.34 -5.73
CA ALA A 171 -0.09 -5.66 -6.29
C ALA A 171 -1.39 -6.17 -5.67
N GLY A 172 -2.41 -5.33 -5.72
CA GLY A 172 -3.78 -5.69 -5.42
C GLY A 172 -4.66 -4.50 -5.11
N GLY A 173 -5.94 -4.79 -5.01
CA GLY A 173 -6.99 -3.85 -4.70
C GLY A 173 -7.87 -4.36 -3.56
N GLY A 174 -8.54 -3.47 -2.87
CA GLY A 174 -9.43 -3.80 -1.78
C GLY A 174 -10.46 -2.71 -1.52
N ALA A 175 -11.44 -3.05 -0.71
CA ALA A 175 -12.57 -2.20 -0.38
C ALA A 175 -12.99 -2.42 1.07
N LEU A 176 -13.17 -1.33 1.82
CA LEU A 176 -13.71 -1.30 3.18
C LEU A 176 -15.14 -0.78 3.13
N LEU A 177 -16.07 -1.52 3.71
CA LEU A 177 -17.46 -1.07 3.89
C LEU A 177 -17.55 -0.27 5.19
N VAL A 178 -17.88 1.02 5.10
CA VAL A 178 -17.94 1.93 6.26
C VAL A 178 -19.38 2.36 6.51
N ARG A 179 -19.86 2.16 7.74
CA ARG A 179 -21.23 2.50 8.16
C ARG A 179 -21.36 2.60 9.68
N GLN A 180 -22.53 3.00 10.15
CA GLN A 180 -22.92 2.86 11.55
C GLN A 180 -23.18 1.40 11.92
N ASN A 181 -22.95 1.06 13.19
CA ASN A 181 -23.14 -0.28 13.76
C ASN A 181 -22.41 -1.39 12.98
N PRO A 182 -21.09 -1.27 12.79
CA PRO A 182 -20.30 -2.21 11.99
C PRO A 182 -20.30 -3.63 12.58
N ARG A 183 -20.26 -4.65 11.71
CA ARG A 183 -20.14 -6.06 12.10
C ARG A 183 -18.71 -6.53 12.36
N LEU A 184 -17.69 -5.84 11.85
CA LEU A 184 -16.29 -6.26 11.96
C LEU A 184 -15.51 -5.45 13.01
N LEU A 185 -15.39 -4.13 12.82
CA LEU A 185 -14.51 -3.29 13.63
C LEU A 185 -15.11 -1.90 13.84
N GLU A 186 -15.42 -1.55 15.08
CA GLU A 186 -15.78 -0.19 15.51
C GLU A 186 -14.50 0.66 15.61
N ILE A 187 -14.47 1.88 15.07
CA ILE A 187 -13.30 2.76 15.11
C ILE A 187 -13.66 4.02 15.92
N PRO A 188 -13.18 4.15 17.17
CA PRO A 188 -13.35 5.37 17.95
C PRO A 188 -12.64 6.58 17.33
N ASP A 189 -13.14 7.79 17.62
CA ASP A 189 -12.50 9.05 17.21
C ASP A 189 -11.32 9.42 18.14
N CYS A 190 -10.29 8.58 18.15
CA CYS A 190 -9.01 8.86 18.78
C CYS A 190 -7.87 8.52 17.81
N TRP A 191 -7.26 9.56 17.23
CA TRP A 191 -6.29 9.43 16.15
C TRP A 191 -5.02 10.23 16.43
N GLY A 192 -3.91 9.55 16.65
CA GLY A 192 -2.59 10.17 16.65
C GLY A 192 -2.09 10.39 15.22
N VAL A 193 -1.50 11.55 14.97
CA VAL A 193 -0.98 11.92 13.64
C VAL A 193 0.46 12.44 13.78
N SER A 194 1.29 12.10 12.80
CA SER A 194 2.60 12.71 12.59
C SER A 194 2.78 13.00 11.11
N THR A 195 3.37 14.14 10.78
CA THR A 195 3.71 14.51 9.40
C THR A 195 5.00 15.31 9.39
N THR A 196 5.96 14.89 8.57
CA THR A 196 7.23 15.57 8.39
C THR A 196 7.58 15.57 6.90
N PRO A 197 7.84 16.72 6.26
CA PRO A 197 8.22 16.76 4.86
C PRO A 197 9.64 16.21 4.66
N VAL A 198 9.78 15.07 3.99
CA VAL A 198 11.06 14.38 3.72
C VAL A 198 11.04 13.68 2.35
N HIS A 199 12.22 13.34 1.83
CA HIS A 199 12.40 12.64 0.55
C HIS A 199 12.91 11.20 0.77
N ASP A 200 12.23 10.43 1.60
CA ASP A 200 12.59 9.03 1.86
C ASP A 200 12.21 8.10 0.70
N PHE A 201 11.02 8.32 0.14
CA PHE A 201 10.51 7.68 -1.06
C PHE A 201 9.54 8.65 -1.76
N PHE A 202 9.69 8.81 -3.08
CA PHE A 202 8.84 9.69 -3.88
C PHE A 202 8.87 9.34 -5.37
N LYS A 203 7.81 9.67 -6.10
CA LYS A 203 7.70 9.53 -7.56
C LYS A 203 7.72 10.93 -8.21
N PRO A 204 8.90 11.52 -8.49
CA PRO A 204 8.97 12.87 -9.03
C PRO A 204 8.47 12.91 -10.48
N ARG A 205 7.94 14.07 -10.89
CA ARG A 205 7.81 14.38 -12.31
C ARG A 205 9.21 14.54 -12.89
N ARG A 206 9.60 13.63 -13.78
CA ARG A 206 10.95 13.63 -14.37
C ARG A 206 10.93 14.48 -15.62
N ASN A 207 12.01 15.21 -15.86
CA ASN A 207 12.19 16.01 -17.06
C ASN A 207 13.46 15.52 -17.78
N VAL A 208 13.33 15.21 -19.06
CA VAL A 208 14.45 14.76 -19.89
C VAL A 208 14.60 15.73 -21.05
N SER A 209 15.78 16.33 -21.20
CA SER A 209 16.03 17.23 -22.33
C SER A 209 16.04 16.47 -23.66
N LEU A 210 15.48 17.08 -24.71
CA LEU A 210 15.50 16.48 -26.05
C LEU A 210 16.93 16.26 -26.55
N ARG A 211 17.85 17.16 -26.19
CA ARG A 211 19.28 16.97 -26.44
C ARG A 211 19.79 15.68 -25.81
N SER A 212 19.44 15.40 -24.55
CA SER A 212 19.86 14.15 -23.89
C SER A 212 19.31 12.91 -24.58
N VAL A 213 18.03 12.93 -25.00
CA VAL A 213 17.43 11.83 -25.76
C VAL A 213 18.20 11.59 -27.06
N ILE A 214 18.45 12.64 -27.85
CA ILE A 214 19.18 12.55 -29.12
C ILE A 214 20.61 12.05 -28.87
N THR A 215 21.32 12.57 -27.88
CA THR A 215 22.67 12.13 -27.52
C THR A 215 22.70 10.64 -27.20
N ASN A 216 21.77 10.15 -26.36
CA ASN A 216 21.72 8.74 -25.98
C ASN A 216 21.44 7.83 -27.19
N VAL A 217 20.52 8.22 -28.08
CA VAL A 217 20.24 7.48 -29.32
C VAL A 217 21.46 7.45 -30.24
N MET A 218 22.20 8.57 -30.35
CA MET A 218 23.43 8.62 -31.16
C MET A 218 24.55 7.77 -30.57
N GLN A 219 24.68 7.74 -29.24
CA GLN A 219 25.63 6.85 -28.58
C GLN A 219 25.29 5.38 -28.84
N LEU A 220 24.02 4.99 -28.70
CA LEU A 220 23.56 3.64 -29.04
C LEU A 220 23.83 3.28 -30.52
N ALA A 221 23.62 4.23 -31.44
CA ALA A 221 23.95 4.02 -32.85
C ALA A 221 25.46 3.79 -33.07
N GLN A 222 26.33 4.50 -32.35
CA GLN A 222 27.78 4.26 -32.39
C GLN A 222 28.16 2.90 -31.83
N GLU A 223 27.57 2.51 -30.69
CA GLU A 223 27.80 1.21 -30.05
C GLU A 223 27.36 0.04 -30.94
N THR A 224 26.35 0.26 -31.79
CA THR A 224 25.89 -0.70 -32.82
C THR A 224 26.67 -0.62 -34.14
N GLY A 225 27.77 0.17 -34.19
CA GLY A 225 28.70 0.21 -35.31
C GLY A 225 28.40 1.26 -36.39
N GLN A 226 27.44 2.17 -36.18
CA GLN A 226 27.16 3.25 -37.13
C GLN A 226 28.23 4.35 -37.08
N SER A 227 28.73 4.76 -38.25
CA SER A 227 29.64 5.89 -38.36
C SER A 227 28.86 7.21 -38.31
N LEU A 228 29.02 7.96 -37.22
CA LEU A 228 28.38 9.26 -37.06
C LEU A 228 29.35 10.41 -37.34
N LYS A 229 28.89 11.43 -38.07
CA LYS A 229 29.66 12.66 -38.29
C LYS A 229 29.68 13.50 -37.00
N ASN A 230 30.84 14.08 -36.67
CA ASN A 230 30.97 15.03 -35.57
C ASN A 230 29.95 16.19 -35.71
N GLY A 231 29.34 16.60 -34.59
CA GLY A 231 28.35 17.69 -34.56
C GLY A 231 26.98 17.33 -35.16
N ILE A 232 26.64 16.05 -35.29
CA ILE A 232 25.31 15.63 -35.79
C ILE A 232 24.20 15.94 -34.76
N VAL A 233 24.47 15.77 -33.47
CA VAL A 233 23.52 16.07 -32.37
C VAL A 233 23.15 17.55 -32.38
N GLU A 234 24.14 18.45 -32.44
CA GLU A 234 23.93 19.90 -32.50
C GLU A 234 23.07 20.29 -33.70
N ARG A 235 23.29 19.65 -34.85
CA ARG A 235 22.49 19.89 -36.05
C ARG A 235 21.07 19.36 -35.89
N MET A 236 20.87 18.17 -35.35
CA MET A 236 19.53 17.62 -35.12
C MET A 236 18.72 18.49 -34.17
N VAL A 237 19.30 18.87 -33.02
CA VAL A 237 18.66 19.77 -32.05
C VAL A 237 18.30 21.11 -32.71
N LYS A 238 19.21 21.69 -33.51
CA LYS A 238 18.97 22.97 -34.18
C LYS A 238 17.82 22.92 -35.20
N HIS A 239 17.65 21.82 -35.94
CA HIS A 239 16.64 21.71 -37.01
C HIS A 239 15.32 21.08 -36.53
N LEU A 240 15.29 20.52 -35.31
CA LEU A 240 14.09 19.92 -34.73
C LEU A 240 12.87 20.87 -34.70
N PRO A 241 13.00 22.19 -34.41
CA PRO A 241 11.87 23.12 -34.42
C PRO A 241 11.19 23.31 -35.79
N GLU A 242 11.93 23.04 -36.87
CA GLU A 242 11.49 23.19 -38.27
C GLU A 242 11.10 21.85 -38.91
N SER A 243 11.32 20.73 -38.20
CA SER A 243 11.06 19.38 -38.69
C SER A 243 9.57 19.04 -38.71
N THR A 244 9.14 18.22 -39.68
CA THR A 244 7.80 17.61 -39.69
C THR A 244 7.56 16.72 -38.46
N VAL A 245 8.63 16.19 -37.86
CA VAL A 245 8.59 15.37 -36.62
C VAL A 245 8.16 16.19 -35.40
N ARG A 246 8.25 17.53 -35.43
CA ARG A 246 7.74 18.41 -34.36
C ARG A 246 6.23 18.27 -34.15
N ARG A 247 5.49 17.74 -35.13
CA ARG A 247 4.04 17.51 -34.98
C ARG A 247 3.70 16.17 -34.34
N LEU A 248 4.71 15.36 -33.97
CA LEU A 248 4.55 14.01 -33.44
C LEU A 248 4.89 13.96 -31.95
N GLY A 249 3.93 13.55 -31.13
CA GLY A 249 4.09 13.13 -29.73
C GLY A 249 5.05 14.01 -28.91
N ILE A 250 6.15 13.40 -28.46
CA ILE A 250 7.13 14.01 -27.54
C ILE A 250 7.88 15.25 -28.05
N PHE A 251 7.75 15.60 -29.34
CA PHE A 251 8.40 16.77 -29.95
C PHE A 251 7.44 17.93 -30.20
N ALA A 252 6.19 17.82 -29.74
CA ALA A 252 5.14 18.80 -29.93
C ALA A 252 5.54 20.20 -29.44
N HIS A 253 5.09 21.22 -30.17
CA HIS A 253 5.15 22.64 -29.80
C HIS A 253 6.52 23.30 -29.60
N GLY A 254 7.64 22.60 -29.78
CA GLY A 254 8.98 23.19 -29.68
C GLY A 254 9.49 23.29 -28.24
N GLU A 255 9.03 22.38 -27.38
CA GLU A 255 9.60 22.19 -26.04
C GLU A 255 11.05 21.71 -26.15
N GLU A 256 11.93 22.13 -25.23
CA GLU A 256 13.33 21.67 -25.18
C GLU A 256 13.52 20.41 -24.32
N SER A 257 12.44 19.95 -23.68
CA SER A 257 12.44 18.83 -22.75
C SER A 257 11.06 18.16 -22.69
N VAL A 258 11.04 16.89 -22.32
CA VAL A 258 9.82 16.07 -22.19
C VAL A 258 9.64 15.69 -20.73
N ASN A 259 8.41 15.79 -20.26
CA ASN A 259 8.04 15.27 -18.94
C ASN A 259 7.76 13.77 -19.04
N VAL A 260 8.47 12.99 -18.24
CA VAL A 260 8.36 11.53 -18.20
C VAL A 260 7.72 11.13 -16.88
N HIS A 261 6.62 10.39 -16.97
CA HIS A 261 6.07 9.67 -15.84
C HIS A 261 6.72 8.29 -15.77
N ARG A 262 7.12 7.86 -14.58
CA ARG A 262 7.56 6.48 -14.31
C ARG A 262 6.89 6.01 -13.03
N ASP A 263 6.43 4.76 -13.07
CA ASP A 263 5.83 4.10 -11.91
C ASP A 263 6.86 3.84 -10.80
N GLU A 264 8.12 3.64 -11.20
CA GLU A 264 9.20 3.33 -10.27
C GLU A 264 9.59 4.57 -9.43
N PRO A 265 9.73 4.41 -8.10
CA PRO A 265 10.05 5.50 -7.18
C PRO A 265 11.56 5.77 -7.09
N VAL A 266 11.91 6.99 -6.64
CA VAL A 266 13.23 7.28 -6.08
C VAL A 266 13.15 7.05 -4.58
N PHE A 267 14.07 6.26 -4.01
CA PHE A 267 14.03 5.93 -2.59
C PHE A 267 15.42 5.64 -2.00
N ASP A 268 15.55 5.86 -0.70
CA ASP A 268 16.62 5.32 0.15
C ASP A 268 15.98 4.41 1.19
N GLY A 269 16.21 3.10 1.08
CA GLY A 269 15.58 2.11 1.95
C GLY A 269 15.98 2.23 3.42
N GLN A 270 17.22 2.65 3.73
CA GLN A 270 17.64 2.86 5.11
C GLN A 270 17.00 4.12 5.69
N PHE A 271 16.99 5.20 4.91
CA PHE A 271 16.34 6.44 5.31
C PHE A 271 14.82 6.27 5.49
N SER A 272 14.16 5.55 4.58
CA SER A 272 12.74 5.21 4.67
C SER A 272 12.39 4.45 5.95
N ASN A 273 13.23 3.50 6.37
CA ASN A 273 13.03 2.78 7.63
C ASN A 273 13.14 3.72 8.85
N ARG A 274 14.07 4.68 8.84
CA ARG A 274 14.19 5.68 9.92
C ARG A 274 12.98 6.62 9.95
N CYS A 275 12.56 7.13 8.80
CA CYS A 275 11.36 7.96 8.66
C CYS A 275 10.11 7.23 9.16
N TYR A 276 9.96 5.95 8.82
CA TYR A 276 8.90 5.09 9.34
C TYR A 276 8.88 5.05 10.87
N GLN A 277 10.01 4.68 11.48
CA GLN A 277 10.12 4.57 12.94
C GLN A 277 9.81 5.90 13.63
N GLN A 278 10.39 7.00 13.15
CA GLN A 278 10.18 8.32 13.71
C GLN A 278 8.72 8.77 13.58
N ALA A 279 8.11 8.60 12.40
CA ALA A 279 6.74 9.02 12.16
C ALA A 279 5.74 8.22 13.01
N VAL A 280 5.87 6.89 13.05
CA VAL A 280 5.00 6.03 13.86
C VAL A 280 5.16 6.34 15.35
N ARG A 281 6.40 6.51 15.84
CA ARG A 281 6.66 6.89 17.23
C ARG A 281 5.99 8.23 17.58
N GLN A 282 6.13 9.23 16.72
CA GLN A 282 5.51 10.54 16.93
C GLN A 282 3.99 10.50 16.87
N ALA A 283 3.42 9.72 15.96
CA ALA A 283 1.97 9.51 15.90
C ALA A 283 1.46 8.78 17.14
N PHE A 284 2.23 7.83 17.68
CA PHE A 284 1.91 7.15 18.95
C PHE A 284 1.92 8.13 20.13
N TYR A 285 2.88 9.06 20.21
CA TYR A 285 2.86 10.13 21.22
C TYR A 285 1.60 10.98 21.12
N ASN A 286 1.27 11.44 19.91
CA ASN A 286 0.08 12.25 19.70
C ASN A 286 -1.22 11.49 20.02
N PHE A 287 -1.27 10.18 19.73
CA PHE A 287 -2.37 9.30 20.12
C PHE A 287 -2.53 9.27 21.64
N SER A 288 -1.44 9.04 22.39
CA SER A 288 -1.46 9.03 23.86
C SER A 288 -1.95 10.35 24.45
N GLU A 289 -1.47 11.49 23.95
CA GLU A 289 -1.94 12.81 24.39
C GLU A 289 -3.43 13.01 24.12
N ARG A 290 -3.93 12.59 22.95
CA ARG A 290 -5.35 12.67 22.61
C ARG A 290 -6.20 11.75 23.49
N ALA A 291 -5.76 10.52 23.72
CA ALA A 291 -6.46 9.56 24.56
C ALA A 291 -6.60 10.05 26.00
N ILE A 292 -5.57 10.70 26.57
CA ILE A 292 -5.64 11.35 27.88
C ILE A 292 -6.68 12.47 27.87
N LYS A 293 -6.62 13.37 26.89
CA LYS A 293 -7.57 14.50 26.76
C LYS A 293 -9.02 14.01 26.63
N GLN A 294 -9.23 12.89 25.94
CA GLN A 294 -10.53 12.26 25.74
C GLN A 294 -10.96 11.35 26.90
N LYS A 295 -10.14 11.22 27.95
CA LYS A 295 -10.36 10.30 29.09
C LYS A 295 -10.53 8.83 28.66
N ARG A 296 -9.92 8.47 27.53
CA ARG A 296 -9.82 7.09 27.05
C ARG A 296 -8.70 6.33 27.77
N TRP A 297 -7.67 7.03 28.22
CA TRP A 297 -6.51 6.43 28.88
C TRP A 297 -6.00 7.30 30.01
N ASP A 298 -5.73 6.68 31.16
CA ASP A 298 -5.07 7.28 32.31
C ASP A 298 -3.68 6.64 32.51
N PRO A 299 -2.57 7.40 32.41
CA PRO A 299 -1.23 6.86 32.53
C PRO A 299 -0.88 6.27 33.91
N GLU A 300 -1.62 6.66 34.95
CA GLU A 300 -1.45 6.20 36.33
C GLU A 300 -2.28 4.95 36.64
N LEU A 301 -3.47 4.82 36.03
CA LEU A 301 -4.42 3.75 36.34
C LEU A 301 -4.45 2.63 35.30
N ASP A 302 -4.29 2.97 34.02
CA ASP A 302 -4.48 2.02 32.93
C ASP A 302 -3.17 1.35 32.51
N THR A 303 -3.30 0.11 32.05
CA THR A 303 -2.21 -0.59 31.37
C THR A 303 -1.83 0.15 30.08
N ARG A 304 -0.62 -0.11 29.59
CA ARG A 304 -0.12 0.54 28.37
C ARG A 304 -0.90 0.10 27.13
N PHE A 305 -1.02 0.97 26.12
CA PHE A 305 -1.79 0.66 24.90
C PHE A 305 -1.34 -0.62 24.21
N THR A 306 -0.03 -0.86 24.09
CA THR A 306 0.45 -2.09 23.43
C THR A 306 0.15 -3.37 24.23
N GLN A 307 -0.31 -3.24 25.48
CA GLN A 307 -0.82 -4.33 26.30
C GLN A 307 -2.36 -4.43 26.24
N GLN A 308 -3.06 -3.31 26.04
CA GLN A 308 -4.51 -3.26 25.80
C GLN A 308 -4.88 -3.80 24.42
N TRP A 309 -4.01 -3.61 23.42
CA TRP A 309 -4.24 -4.09 22.07
C TRP A 309 -3.95 -5.57 21.95
N SER A 310 -5.01 -6.33 21.70
CA SER A 310 -4.93 -7.77 21.45
C SER A 310 -4.12 -8.11 20.20
N ARG A 311 -4.18 -7.24 19.19
CA ARG A 311 -3.42 -7.30 17.93
C ARG A 311 -2.92 -5.92 17.53
N ILE A 312 -1.80 -5.88 16.82
CA ILE A 312 -1.21 -4.65 16.30
C ILE A 312 -0.99 -4.82 14.80
N ILE A 313 -1.74 -4.03 14.04
CA ILE A 313 -1.76 -4.01 12.59
C ILE A 313 -0.91 -2.85 12.11
N MET A 314 -0.01 -3.11 11.16
CA MET A 314 0.93 -2.11 10.67
C MET A 314 0.94 -2.11 9.14
N HIS A 315 1.29 -0.98 8.53
CA HIS A 315 1.71 -0.98 7.14
C HIS A 315 2.97 -1.83 6.95
N LEU A 316 2.91 -2.81 6.03
CA LEU A 316 3.97 -3.78 5.73
C LEU A 316 4.48 -3.60 4.29
N PRO A 317 5.55 -2.81 4.06
CA PRO A 317 6.25 -2.76 2.77
C PRO A 317 7.01 -4.05 2.47
N TYR A 318 7.27 -4.86 3.49
CA TYR A 318 7.64 -6.27 3.40
C TYR A 318 7.15 -6.96 4.68
N ALA A 319 6.93 -8.28 4.62
CA ALA A 319 6.23 -9.01 5.67
C ALA A 319 6.81 -8.79 7.08
N PHE A 320 8.14 -8.86 7.23
CA PHE A 320 8.80 -8.68 8.52
C PHE A 320 9.11 -7.20 8.89
N GLN A 321 8.54 -6.21 8.20
CA GLN A 321 8.75 -4.79 8.55
C GLN A 321 8.36 -4.53 10.00
N ALA A 322 7.14 -4.90 10.39
CA ALA A 322 6.65 -4.68 11.76
C ALA A 322 7.56 -5.36 12.80
N LYS A 323 8.02 -6.60 12.52
CA LYS A 323 8.96 -7.33 13.38
C LYS A 323 10.25 -6.54 13.63
N ARG A 324 10.73 -5.78 12.63
CA ARG A 324 11.98 -5.02 12.70
C ARG A 324 11.81 -3.60 13.21
N MET A 325 10.65 -2.96 12.97
CA MET A 325 10.41 -1.56 13.29
C MET A 325 9.77 -1.34 14.67
N PHE A 326 9.01 -2.31 15.17
CA PHE A 326 8.34 -2.21 16.48
C PHE A 326 9.23 -2.29 17.73
N PRO A 327 10.50 -2.78 17.72
CA PRO A 327 11.31 -2.83 18.94
C PRO A 327 11.49 -1.47 19.63
N ASP A 328 11.51 -0.37 18.87
CA ASP A 328 11.62 0.98 19.44
C ASP A 328 10.36 1.37 20.23
N VAL A 329 9.17 1.08 19.67
CA VAL A 329 7.88 1.27 20.36
C VAL A 329 7.76 0.33 21.56
N PHE A 330 8.17 -0.93 21.42
CA PHE A 330 8.16 -1.91 22.50
C PHE A 330 9.00 -1.45 23.70
N ARG A 331 10.23 -0.97 23.46
CA ARG A 331 11.07 -0.35 24.50
C ARG A 331 10.37 0.83 25.12
N HIS A 332 9.96 1.78 24.29
CA HIS A 332 9.38 3.03 24.76
C HIS A 332 8.20 2.79 25.70
N ASP A 333 7.34 1.84 25.37
CA ASP A 333 6.15 1.51 26.16
C ASP A 333 6.48 0.81 27.49
N ARG A 334 7.64 0.14 27.58
CA ARG A 334 8.02 -0.74 28.70
C ARG A 334 9.14 -0.20 29.56
N ILE A 335 9.87 0.83 29.15
CA ILE A 335 11.09 1.30 29.83
C ILE A 335 10.89 1.60 31.33
N ASN A 336 9.68 2.03 31.71
CA ASN A 336 9.30 2.33 33.09
C ASN A 336 8.42 1.22 33.72
N THR A 337 8.61 -0.03 33.31
CA THR A 337 7.87 -1.19 33.83
C THR A 337 8.84 -2.23 34.38
N ASP A 338 8.35 -3.10 35.27
CA ASP A 338 9.14 -4.18 35.89
C ASP A 338 9.70 -5.20 34.88
N MET A 339 9.18 -5.20 33.64
CA MET A 339 9.70 -6.04 32.56
C MET A 339 11.05 -5.55 32.03
N TRP A 340 11.24 -4.24 31.92
CA TRP A 340 12.38 -3.67 31.19
C TRP A 340 13.76 -4.00 31.79
N PRO A 341 13.95 -4.03 33.13
CA PRO A 341 15.23 -4.45 33.71
C PRO A 341 15.72 -5.82 33.20
N LYS A 342 14.82 -6.78 32.98
CA LYS A 342 15.15 -8.11 32.44
C LYS A 342 15.60 -8.07 30.98
N VAL A 343 15.02 -7.17 30.19
CA VAL A 343 15.41 -6.95 28.80
C VAL A 343 16.76 -6.24 28.75
N ALA A 344 16.95 -5.21 29.57
CA ALA A 344 18.19 -4.43 29.65
C ALA A 344 19.39 -5.28 30.09
N GLU A 345 19.20 -6.23 31.01
CA GLU A 345 20.26 -7.18 31.41
C GLU A 345 20.77 -8.04 30.24
N GLN A 346 19.89 -8.37 29.28
CA GLN A 346 20.24 -9.20 28.11
C GLN A 346 20.95 -8.41 27.00
N ILE A 347 20.62 -7.13 26.82
CA ILE A 347 21.04 -6.33 25.65
C ILE A 347 21.98 -5.17 25.99
N GLY A 348 22.16 -4.87 27.27
CA GLY A 348 22.92 -3.71 27.75
C GLY A 348 22.09 -2.41 27.76
N GLU A 349 22.77 -1.33 28.12
CA GLU A 349 22.17 0.01 28.16
C GLU A 349 21.99 0.59 26.76
N GLN A 350 21.04 1.53 26.64
CA GLN A 350 20.81 2.24 25.40
C GLN A 350 22.00 3.16 25.08
N PRO A 351 22.47 3.22 23.81
CA PRO A 351 23.46 4.20 23.38
C PRO A 351 23.03 5.64 23.73
N ALA A 352 23.89 6.36 24.45
CA ALA A 352 23.63 7.74 24.85
C ALA A 352 23.61 8.65 23.63
N LYS A 353 22.58 9.50 23.53
CA LYS A 353 22.52 10.49 22.45
C LYS A 353 23.69 11.48 22.58
N PRO A 354 24.42 11.79 21.50
CA PRO A 354 25.46 12.80 21.50
C PRO A 354 24.93 14.15 21.98
N SER A 355 25.74 14.85 22.77
CA SER A 355 25.42 16.22 23.23
C SER A 355 25.63 17.28 22.14
N SER A 356 26.37 16.96 21.08
CA SER A 356 26.60 17.84 19.93
C SER A 356 25.55 17.61 18.84
N ASP A 357 25.17 18.68 18.15
CA ASP A 357 24.38 18.61 16.90
C ASP A 357 25.28 18.32 15.68
N ASP A 358 26.44 17.70 15.92
CA ASP A 358 27.35 17.30 14.85
C ASP A 358 26.72 16.17 14.01
N PRO A 359 26.58 16.35 12.68
CA PRO A 359 25.92 15.36 11.83
C PRO A 359 26.59 13.98 11.86
N GLU A 360 27.91 13.90 11.91
CA GLU A 360 28.63 12.62 11.92
C GLU A 360 28.40 11.85 13.22
N ALA A 361 28.47 12.54 14.36
CA ALA A 361 28.15 11.96 15.66
C ALA A 361 26.70 11.43 15.73
N LEU A 362 25.74 12.17 15.17
CA LEU A 362 24.34 11.75 15.11
C LEU A 362 24.15 10.52 14.21
N ILE A 363 24.84 10.46 13.07
CA ILE A 363 24.81 9.29 12.18
C ILE A 363 25.41 8.05 12.86
N ALA A 364 26.55 8.22 13.55
CA ALA A 364 27.19 7.14 14.29
C ALA A 364 26.30 6.61 15.41
N TRP A 365 25.70 7.50 16.20
CA TRP A 365 24.74 7.14 17.25
C TRP A 365 23.52 6.42 16.68
N GLU A 366 22.96 6.87 15.55
CA GLU A 366 21.79 6.22 14.94
C GLU A 366 22.13 4.79 14.48
N LYS A 367 23.35 4.56 13.99
CA LYS A 367 23.85 3.23 13.62
C LYS A 367 24.00 2.31 14.83
N GLU A 368 24.43 2.83 15.98
CA GLU A 368 24.45 2.09 17.24
C GLU A 368 23.03 1.78 17.73
N MET A 369 22.11 2.75 17.63
CA MET A 369 20.70 2.57 17.94
C MET A 369 20.04 1.50 17.06
N ASP A 370 20.41 1.38 15.79
CA ASP A 370 19.97 0.27 14.94
C ASP A 370 20.47 -1.10 15.43
N GLY A 371 21.71 -1.16 15.92
CA GLY A 371 22.25 -2.32 16.62
C GLY A 371 21.41 -2.66 17.85
N TYR A 372 21.14 -1.66 18.68
CA TYR A 372 20.38 -1.79 19.90
C TYR A 372 18.93 -2.27 19.67
N ARG A 373 18.21 -1.66 18.72
CA ARG A 373 16.85 -2.08 18.31
C ARG A 373 16.83 -3.52 17.80
N ARG A 374 17.85 -3.93 17.03
CA ARG A 374 17.99 -5.33 16.59
C ARG A 374 18.21 -6.27 17.77
N SER A 375 18.96 -5.88 18.79
CA SER A 375 19.14 -6.71 19.99
C SER A 375 17.82 -6.91 20.74
N ILE A 376 16.99 -5.86 20.89
CA ILE A 376 15.62 -5.98 21.44
C ILE A 376 14.81 -7.01 20.64
N SER A 377 14.88 -6.96 19.30
CA SER A 377 14.09 -7.85 18.44
C SER A 377 14.39 -9.36 18.62
N LYS A 378 15.48 -9.69 19.31
CA LYS A 378 15.95 -11.05 19.57
C LYS A 378 15.65 -11.53 20.99
N THR A 379 15.15 -10.67 21.89
CA THR A 379 14.89 -11.10 23.27
C THR A 379 13.62 -11.97 23.34
N PRO A 380 13.55 -12.93 24.28
CA PRO A 380 12.37 -13.77 24.45
C PRO A 380 11.08 -12.96 24.67
N GLU A 381 11.16 -11.85 25.42
CA GLU A 381 10.02 -10.98 25.70
C GLU A 381 9.45 -10.35 24.43
N TYR A 382 10.32 -9.84 23.55
CA TYR A 382 9.86 -9.25 22.29
C TYR A 382 9.38 -10.33 21.31
N LEU A 383 10.07 -11.48 21.23
CA LEU A 383 9.66 -12.58 20.36
C LEU A 383 8.28 -13.11 20.75
N GLN A 384 7.99 -13.24 22.04
CA GLN A 384 6.66 -13.61 22.52
C GLN A 384 5.62 -12.54 22.17
N PHE A 385 5.94 -11.26 22.42
CA PHE A 385 5.06 -10.14 22.08
C PHE A 385 4.76 -10.08 20.57
N HIS A 386 5.78 -10.23 19.72
CA HIS A 386 5.64 -10.27 18.26
C HIS A 386 4.74 -11.43 17.84
N LYS A 387 4.98 -12.63 18.38
CA LYS A 387 4.18 -13.83 18.10
C LYS A 387 2.71 -13.65 18.46
N GLU A 388 2.41 -13.04 19.61
CA GLU A 388 1.04 -12.88 20.11
C GLU A 388 0.28 -11.73 19.45
N ARG A 389 0.98 -10.65 19.07
CA ARG A 389 0.33 -9.38 18.70
C ARG A 389 0.50 -8.98 17.25
N ILE A 390 1.58 -9.39 16.57
CA ILE A 390 1.99 -8.82 15.27
C ILE A 390 2.07 -9.88 14.16
N GLU A 391 2.58 -11.07 14.47
CA GLU A 391 2.98 -12.09 13.48
C GLU A 391 1.89 -12.42 12.46
N LYS A 392 0.64 -12.60 12.92
CA LYS A 392 -0.48 -12.99 12.06
C LYS A 392 -0.75 -12.01 10.90
N GLY A 393 -0.44 -10.73 11.07
CA GLY A 393 -0.58 -9.73 10.01
C GLY A 393 0.42 -9.91 8.85
N GLN A 394 1.50 -10.64 9.08
CA GLN A 394 2.62 -10.79 8.14
C GLN A 394 2.39 -11.92 7.13
N ARG A 395 1.51 -12.88 7.45
CA ARG A 395 1.31 -14.12 6.69
C ARG A 395 0.74 -13.90 5.28
N ALA A 396 -0.24 -13.03 5.10
CA ALA A 396 -0.71 -12.71 3.75
C ALA A 396 0.28 -11.80 3.00
N SER A 397 0.97 -10.90 3.72
CA SER A 397 1.99 -10.04 3.12
C SER A 397 3.19 -10.82 2.59
N SER A 398 3.57 -11.95 3.20
CA SER A 398 4.66 -12.81 2.70
C SER A 398 4.35 -13.42 1.34
N LEU A 399 3.06 -13.63 1.03
CA LEU A 399 2.59 -14.25 -0.20
C LEU A 399 2.27 -13.23 -1.30
N ILE A 400 2.02 -11.97 -0.97
CA ILE A 400 1.62 -10.94 -1.93
C ILE A 400 2.74 -9.93 -2.21
N GLY A 401 3.56 -9.63 -1.21
CA GLY A 401 4.45 -8.47 -1.22
C GLY A 401 3.75 -7.18 -0.80
N ASN A 402 4.24 -6.04 -1.28
CA ASN A 402 3.71 -4.73 -0.90
C ASN A 402 2.49 -4.34 -1.75
N GLN A 403 1.36 -4.02 -1.11
CA GLN A 403 0.17 -3.46 -1.77
C GLN A 403 0.03 -1.95 -1.55
N TYR A 404 1.12 -1.25 -1.21
CA TYR A 404 1.15 0.16 -0.82
C TYR A 404 0.00 0.53 0.13
N THR A 405 -1.03 1.24 -0.38
CA THR A 405 -2.16 1.71 0.43
C THR A 405 -2.98 0.57 1.02
N GLY A 406 -2.97 -0.60 0.39
CA GLY A 406 -3.66 -1.81 0.85
C GLY A 406 -2.92 -2.59 1.93
N SER A 407 -1.62 -2.40 2.13
CA SER A 407 -0.81 -3.30 2.97
C SER A 407 -1.27 -3.36 4.43
N ILE A 408 -1.75 -2.24 5.00
CA ILE A 408 -2.30 -2.24 6.36
C ILE A 408 -3.62 -3.05 6.46
N PHE A 409 -4.46 -2.99 5.43
CA PHE A 409 -5.74 -3.70 5.40
C PHE A 409 -5.57 -5.17 5.03
N LEU A 410 -4.56 -5.51 4.23
CA LEU A 410 -4.12 -6.89 4.03
C LEU A 410 -3.64 -7.50 5.35
N ALA A 411 -2.83 -6.78 6.12
CA ALA A 411 -2.39 -7.22 7.44
C ALA A 411 -3.57 -7.38 8.42
N LEU A 412 -4.57 -6.49 8.35
CA LEU A 412 -5.81 -6.60 9.11
C LEU A 412 -6.57 -7.90 8.75
N MET A 413 -6.76 -8.15 7.45
CA MET A 413 -7.47 -9.34 6.99
C MET A 413 -6.72 -10.63 7.37
N SER A 414 -5.40 -10.67 7.14
CA SER A 414 -4.52 -11.77 7.51
C SER A 414 -4.63 -12.12 9.00
N THR A 415 -4.65 -11.09 9.86
CA THR A 415 -4.78 -11.26 11.31
C THR A 415 -6.11 -11.88 11.69
N PHE A 416 -7.21 -11.31 11.20
CA PHE A 416 -8.55 -11.78 11.50
C PHE A 416 -8.80 -13.23 11.02
N GLU A 417 -8.36 -13.57 9.80
CA GLU A 417 -8.56 -14.93 9.27
C GLU A 417 -7.69 -15.94 10.02
N SER A 418 -6.44 -15.60 10.35
CA SER A 418 -5.60 -16.44 11.22
C SER A 418 -6.15 -16.57 12.65
N ASP A 419 -6.86 -15.57 13.16
CA ASP A 419 -7.53 -15.64 14.47
C ASP A 419 -8.82 -16.47 14.42
N LEU A 420 -9.53 -16.45 13.29
CA LEU A 420 -10.68 -17.30 13.05
C LEU A 420 -10.27 -18.78 13.03
N GLU A 421 -9.19 -19.09 12.31
CA GLU A 421 -8.61 -20.45 12.22
C GLU A 421 -8.12 -20.96 13.58
N ASP A 422 -7.43 -20.12 14.36
CA ASP A 422 -6.97 -20.45 15.71
C ASP A 422 -8.11 -20.46 16.75
N ASN A 423 -9.35 -20.20 16.33
CA ASN A 423 -10.52 -20.09 17.19
C ASN A 423 -10.36 -19.08 18.35
N SER A 424 -9.67 -17.97 18.11
CA SER A 424 -9.41 -16.94 19.11
C SER A 424 -10.69 -16.19 19.52
N SER A 425 -10.81 -15.81 20.80
CA SER A 425 -11.91 -14.94 21.26
C SER A 425 -11.49 -13.47 21.10
N LEU A 426 -12.01 -12.80 20.07
CA LEU A 426 -11.68 -11.40 19.79
C LEU A 426 -12.81 -10.42 20.11
N GLU A 427 -14.03 -10.88 20.42
CA GLU A 427 -15.16 -9.96 20.65
C GLU A 427 -14.84 -8.96 21.77
N GLY A 428 -14.99 -7.67 21.46
CA GLY A 428 -14.73 -6.59 22.41
C GLY A 428 -13.25 -6.25 22.63
N GLU A 429 -12.33 -7.05 22.09
CA GLU A 429 -10.90 -6.79 22.12
C GLU A 429 -10.55 -5.58 21.25
N LEU A 430 -9.43 -4.93 21.58
CA LEU A 430 -8.91 -3.79 20.84
C LEU A 430 -7.78 -4.21 19.90
N PHE A 431 -7.79 -3.65 18.69
CA PHE A 431 -6.71 -3.75 17.71
C PHE A 431 -6.06 -2.37 17.60
N GLY A 432 -4.73 -2.30 17.72
CA GLY A 432 -3.97 -1.10 17.38
C GLY A 432 -3.65 -1.08 15.90
N LEU A 433 -3.76 0.08 15.24
CA LEU A 433 -3.47 0.24 13.82
C LEU A 433 -2.46 1.37 13.62
N CYS A 434 -1.37 1.07 12.92
CA CYS A 434 -0.28 2.00 12.61
C CYS A 434 -0.13 2.13 11.09
N GLY A 435 -0.76 3.17 10.52
CA GLY A 435 -0.61 3.55 9.11
C GLY A 435 0.65 4.39 8.88
N TYR A 436 1.28 4.19 7.72
CA TYR A 436 2.44 4.96 7.28
C TYR A 436 2.38 5.19 5.77
N GLY A 437 2.86 6.35 5.33
CA GLY A 437 3.18 6.63 3.93
C GLY A 437 4.38 7.56 3.88
N SER A 438 5.32 7.29 2.98
CA SER A 438 6.52 8.10 2.76
C SER A 438 6.20 9.54 2.33
N GLY A 439 7.17 10.44 2.53
CA GLY A 439 7.01 11.88 2.32
C GLY A 439 7.00 12.77 3.57
N ALA A 440 6.78 12.36 4.82
CA ALA A 440 6.24 11.14 5.41
C ALA A 440 5.12 11.48 6.40
N LYS A 441 4.10 10.61 6.48
CA LYS A 441 2.96 10.72 7.39
C LYS A 441 2.71 9.38 8.07
N ALA A 442 2.36 9.43 9.35
CA ALA A 442 1.85 8.28 10.09
C ALA A 442 0.54 8.62 10.81
N LYS A 443 -0.32 7.61 10.95
CA LYS A 443 -1.51 7.67 11.78
C LYS A 443 -1.59 6.45 12.69
N VAL A 444 -1.82 6.69 13.98
CA VAL A 444 -2.06 5.65 14.98
C VAL A 444 -3.48 5.78 15.50
N PHE A 445 -4.23 4.70 15.46
CA PHE A 445 -5.61 4.64 15.93
C PHE A 445 -5.91 3.22 16.43
N GLU A 446 -7.07 3.02 17.02
CA GLU A 446 -7.51 1.70 17.47
C GLU A 446 -8.88 1.35 16.91
N GLY A 447 -9.15 0.05 16.84
CA GLY A 447 -10.47 -0.48 16.51
C GLY A 447 -10.91 -1.50 17.55
N LYS A 448 -12.19 -1.49 17.91
CA LYS A 448 -12.80 -2.48 18.79
C LYS A 448 -13.51 -3.54 17.95
N VAL A 449 -13.16 -4.80 18.15
CA VAL A 449 -13.74 -5.91 17.39
C VAL A 449 -15.21 -6.09 17.77
N ALA A 450 -16.08 -6.09 16.76
CA ALA A 450 -17.51 -6.21 16.96
C ALA A 450 -17.93 -7.68 17.17
N PRO A 451 -19.05 -7.96 17.86
CA PRO A 451 -19.50 -9.32 18.17
C PRO A 451 -19.67 -10.23 16.94
N LYS A 452 -20.03 -9.66 15.79
CA LYS A 452 -20.32 -10.39 14.55
C LYS A 452 -19.09 -10.61 13.66
N TRP A 453 -17.88 -10.34 14.15
CA TRP A 453 -16.67 -10.40 13.32
C TRP A 453 -16.49 -11.76 12.64
N ARG A 454 -16.82 -12.87 13.32
CA ARG A 454 -16.69 -14.23 12.76
C ARG A 454 -17.58 -14.45 11.54
N GLU A 455 -18.81 -13.92 11.55
CA GLU A 455 -19.74 -13.99 10.42
C GLU A 455 -19.17 -13.29 9.19
N VAL A 456 -18.42 -12.20 9.41
CA VAL A 456 -17.78 -11.43 8.35
C VAL A 456 -16.58 -12.18 7.80
N VAL A 457 -15.65 -12.56 8.68
CA VAL A 457 -14.33 -13.13 8.33
C VAL A 457 -14.46 -14.52 7.69
N ALA A 458 -15.42 -15.35 8.10
CA ALA A 458 -15.61 -16.69 7.55
C ALA A 458 -15.93 -16.70 6.04
N ARG A 459 -16.31 -15.55 5.47
CA ARG A 459 -16.67 -15.39 4.05
C ARG A 459 -15.53 -14.81 3.20
N TRP A 460 -14.33 -14.64 3.77
CA TRP A 460 -13.20 -14.02 3.07
C TRP A 460 -12.38 -15.01 2.24
N GLN A 461 -12.12 -16.20 2.80
CA GLN A 461 -11.31 -17.25 2.16
C GLN A 461 -10.00 -16.67 1.59
N LEU A 462 -9.31 -15.80 2.34
CA LEU A 462 -8.10 -15.12 1.90
C LEU A 462 -6.99 -16.12 1.58
N PHE A 463 -6.67 -17.01 2.52
CA PHE A 463 -5.53 -17.94 2.35
C PHE A 463 -5.83 -19.02 1.31
N GLU A 464 -7.07 -19.50 1.23
CA GLU A 464 -7.51 -20.43 0.18
C GLU A 464 -7.35 -19.81 -1.22
N ARG A 465 -7.79 -18.55 -1.40
CA ARG A 465 -7.63 -17.84 -2.68
C ARG A 465 -6.16 -17.56 -3.01
N LEU A 466 -5.32 -17.30 -2.01
CA LEU A 466 -3.88 -17.09 -2.22
C LEU A 466 -3.18 -18.35 -2.71
N ALA A 467 -3.58 -19.51 -2.19
CA ALA A 467 -3.05 -20.82 -2.58
C ALA A 467 -3.46 -21.21 -4.02
N GLY A 468 -4.57 -20.69 -4.54
CA GLY A 468 -5.07 -20.97 -5.89
C GLY A 468 -4.44 -20.13 -7.02
N ARG A 469 -3.40 -19.34 -6.73
CA ARG A 469 -2.71 -18.50 -7.72
C ARG A 469 -1.74 -19.31 -8.59
N VAL A 470 -1.27 -18.70 -9.67
CA VAL A 470 -0.41 -19.30 -10.68
C VAL A 470 0.99 -18.71 -10.57
N ALA A 471 2.00 -19.56 -10.37
CA ALA A 471 3.40 -19.15 -10.44
C ALA A 471 3.79 -18.84 -11.88
N ILE A 472 4.57 -17.80 -12.10
CA ILE A 472 5.16 -17.45 -13.40
C ILE A 472 6.66 -17.68 -13.41
N ASP A 473 7.22 -17.88 -14.61
CA ASP A 473 8.68 -18.00 -14.81
C ASP A 473 9.37 -16.64 -14.95
N GLU A 474 10.70 -16.66 -14.97
CA GLU A 474 11.56 -15.47 -15.09
C GLU A 474 11.27 -14.64 -16.34
N ILE A 475 11.00 -15.30 -17.48
CA ILE A 475 10.75 -14.65 -18.77
C ILE A 475 9.43 -13.91 -18.72
N THR A 476 8.39 -14.57 -18.21
CA THR A 476 7.06 -14.01 -18.06
C THR A 476 7.07 -12.82 -17.10
N TYR A 477 7.77 -12.96 -15.96
CA TYR A 477 7.94 -11.87 -14.99
C TYR A 477 8.60 -10.65 -15.62
N GLU A 478 9.74 -10.81 -16.31
CA GLU A 478 10.41 -9.67 -16.93
C GLU A 478 9.60 -9.05 -18.08
N ASN A 479 8.88 -9.85 -18.86
CA ASN A 479 8.03 -9.35 -19.95
C ASN A 479 6.85 -8.54 -19.41
N LEU A 480 6.17 -9.02 -18.36
CA LEU A 480 5.10 -8.27 -17.68
C LEU A 480 5.64 -6.98 -17.06
N HIS A 481 6.79 -7.05 -16.37
CA HIS A 481 7.41 -5.88 -15.76
C HIS A 481 7.78 -4.81 -16.79
N LYS A 482 8.39 -5.22 -17.92
CA LYS A 482 8.80 -4.32 -18.99
C LYS A 482 7.64 -3.85 -19.88
N GLY A 483 6.43 -4.40 -19.72
CA GLY A 483 5.29 -4.14 -20.60
C GLY A 483 5.46 -4.71 -22.02
N LEU A 484 6.27 -5.76 -22.16
CA LEU A 484 6.52 -6.45 -23.44
C LEU A 484 5.54 -7.61 -23.68
N GLN A 485 4.81 -8.02 -22.64
CA GLN A 485 3.79 -9.05 -22.74
C GLN A 485 2.53 -8.46 -23.39
N GLU A 486 2.15 -8.96 -24.57
CA GLU A 486 0.97 -8.48 -25.31
C GLU A 486 -0.33 -9.18 -24.91
N ASN A 487 -0.26 -10.47 -24.58
CA ASN A 487 -1.42 -11.32 -24.30
C ASN A 487 -1.44 -11.75 -22.85
N SER A 488 -2.64 -11.89 -22.29
CA SER A 488 -2.80 -12.35 -20.90
C SER A 488 -2.20 -13.74 -20.73
N VAL A 489 -1.37 -13.90 -19.70
CA VAL A 489 -0.81 -15.19 -19.31
C VAL A 489 -1.94 -16.11 -18.89
N VAL A 490 -2.90 -15.56 -18.14
CA VAL A 490 -4.14 -16.23 -17.77
C VAL A 490 -5.32 -15.41 -18.30
N PRO A 491 -6.09 -15.94 -19.26
CA PRO A 491 -7.21 -15.20 -19.86
C PRO A 491 -8.25 -14.76 -18.82
N PRO A 492 -8.78 -13.52 -18.91
CA PRO A 492 -9.75 -13.01 -17.96
C PRO A 492 -11.05 -13.81 -18.01
N ARG A 493 -11.59 -14.19 -16.85
CA ARG A 493 -12.89 -14.89 -16.74
C ARG A 493 -13.64 -14.53 -15.47
N GLY A 494 -14.84 -13.97 -15.64
CA GLY A 494 -15.64 -13.48 -14.51
C GLY A 494 -14.96 -12.31 -13.80
N GLU A 495 -14.30 -11.43 -14.57
CA GLU A 495 -13.56 -10.29 -14.06
C GLU A 495 -13.56 -9.10 -15.02
N PHE A 496 -13.19 -7.93 -14.51
CA PHE A 496 -12.98 -6.75 -15.34
C PHE A 496 -11.59 -6.78 -15.98
N ALA A 497 -11.54 -6.43 -17.26
CA ALA A 497 -10.32 -6.40 -18.03
C ALA A 497 -10.13 -5.02 -18.68
N LEU A 498 -8.89 -4.50 -18.66
CA LEU A 498 -8.46 -3.45 -19.55
C LEU A 498 -8.43 -4.01 -20.98
N VAL A 499 -9.18 -3.40 -21.90
CA VAL A 499 -9.32 -3.89 -23.28
C VAL A 499 -8.71 -2.96 -24.31
N ASN A 500 -8.52 -1.68 -23.99
CA ASN A 500 -7.93 -0.71 -24.90
C ASN A 500 -7.35 0.49 -24.15
N ILE A 501 -6.24 1.03 -24.67
CA ILE A 501 -5.78 2.38 -24.38
C ILE A 501 -5.76 3.09 -25.74
N SER A 502 -6.56 4.13 -25.91
CA SER A 502 -6.64 4.81 -27.21
C SER A 502 -5.35 5.58 -27.50
N GLU A 503 -4.85 5.49 -28.74
CA GLU A 503 -3.59 6.10 -29.17
C GLU A 503 -3.78 7.37 -30.01
N GLU A 504 -5.01 7.69 -30.40
CA GLU A 504 -5.29 8.78 -31.34
C GLU A 504 -6.56 9.56 -30.97
N GLY A 505 -6.65 10.78 -31.49
CA GLY A 505 -7.84 11.62 -31.42
C GLY A 505 -8.07 12.29 -30.07
N ASN A 506 -9.33 12.65 -29.78
CA ASN A 506 -9.70 13.33 -28.54
C ASN A 506 -9.65 12.41 -27.30
N ASP A 507 -9.52 11.10 -27.52
CA ASP A 507 -9.48 10.07 -26.49
C ASP A 507 -8.06 9.52 -26.29
N GLU A 508 -7.02 10.14 -26.84
CA GLU A 508 -5.62 9.70 -26.63
C GLU A 508 -5.32 9.50 -25.13
N GLY A 509 -4.82 8.30 -24.77
CA GLY A 509 -4.56 7.88 -23.39
C GLY A 509 -5.78 7.35 -22.62
N ALA A 510 -7.00 7.50 -23.16
CA ALA A 510 -8.21 7.03 -22.51
C ALA A 510 -8.23 5.49 -22.44
N ARG A 511 -8.49 4.98 -21.23
CA ARG A 511 -8.57 3.55 -20.94
C ARG A 511 -10.01 3.06 -21.03
N THR A 512 -10.22 1.94 -21.72
CA THR A 512 -11.52 1.27 -21.82
C THR A 512 -11.48 -0.08 -21.12
N TYR A 513 -12.50 -0.35 -20.32
CA TYR A 513 -12.63 -1.60 -19.56
C TYR A 513 -13.93 -2.31 -19.90
N LYS A 514 -13.93 -3.64 -19.74
CA LYS A 514 -15.12 -4.49 -19.92
C LYS A 514 -15.20 -5.57 -18.87
N TRP A 515 -16.43 -5.94 -18.51
CA TRP A 515 -16.71 -7.20 -17.80
C TRP A 515 -16.57 -8.38 -18.77
N ILE A 516 -15.68 -9.33 -18.45
CA ILE A 516 -15.53 -10.58 -19.19
C ILE A 516 -16.29 -11.67 -18.44
N SER A 517 -17.39 -12.16 -19.02
CA SER A 517 -18.19 -13.23 -18.42
C SER A 517 -17.42 -14.56 -18.34
N GLN A 518 -17.92 -15.49 -17.51
CA GLN A 518 -17.35 -16.83 -17.34
C GLN A 518 -17.38 -17.69 -18.61
#